data_AF-A0A072TKJ7-F1
#
_entry.id   AF-A0A072TKJ7-F1
#
_cell.length_a   1.000
_cell.length_b   1.000
_cell.length_c   1.000
_cell.angle_alpha   90.00
_cell.angle_beta   90.00
_cell.angle_gamma   90.00
#
_symmetry.space_group_name_H-M   'P 1'
#
loop_
_entity.id
_entity.type
_entity.pdbx_description
1 polymer ?
#
loop_
_entity_poly.entity_id
_entity_poly.type
_entity_poly.pdbx_seq_one_letter_code
_entity_poly.pdbx_strand_id
1 'polypeptide(L)' 'MKILLTALCFFLFVLIAAQEAVVQIEGCEVKSPTFNGHCNDPISDKICDINCRFGEGLINGSCKNQECMCVC' A
#
# COMPACT_ATOMS: atom_id res chain seq x y z
N MET A 1 31.24 -2.73 -32.00
CA MET A 1 30.45 -1.62 -31.40
C MET A 1 28.96 -1.93 -31.25
N LYS A 2 28.29 -2.63 -32.20
CA LYS A 2 26.85 -2.98 -32.09
C LYS A 2 26.49 -3.91 -30.93
N ILE A 3 27.29 -4.94 -30.67
CA ILE A 3 27.00 -5.97 -29.64
C ILE A 3 27.03 -5.38 -28.21
N LEU A 4 27.98 -4.49 -27.95
CA LEU A 4 28.13 -3.83 -26.64
C LEU A 4 26.91 -2.95 -26.31
N LEU A 5 26.39 -2.26 -27.33
CA LEU A 5 25.21 -1.40 -27.21
C LEU A 5 23.97 -2.23 -26.89
N THR A 6 23.78 -3.37 -27.56
CA THR A 6 22.66 -4.27 -27.31
C THR A 6 22.70 -4.87 -25.90
N ALA A 7 23.89 -5.26 -25.44
CA ALA A 7 24.09 -5.81 -24.09
C ALA A 7 23.80 -4.77 -22.99
N LEU A 8 24.25 -3.52 -23.18
CA LEU A 8 23.97 -2.42 -22.27
C LEU A 8 22.48 -2.11 -22.19
N CYS A 9 21.78 -2.04 -23.33
CA CYS A 9 20.33 -1.84 -23.34
C CYS A 9 19.60 -2.95 -22.57
N PHE A 10 19.96 -4.22 -22.81
CA PHE A 10 19.34 -5.34 -22.11
C PHE A 10 19.57 -5.27 -20.60
N PHE A 11 20.79 -4.91 -20.17
CA PHE A 11 21.13 -4.74 -18.76
C PHE A 11 20.31 -3.61 -18.10
N LEU A 12 20.11 -2.49 -18.81
CA LEU A 12 19.28 -1.38 -18.34
C LEU A 12 17.81 -1.79 -18.20
N PHE A 13 17.26 -2.55 -19.15
CA PHE A 13 15.90 -3.08 -19.03
C PHE A 13 15.71 -3.98 -17.82
N VAL A 14 16.68 -4.86 -17.54
CA VAL A 14 16.66 -5.73 -16.36
C VAL A 14 16.71 -4.91 -15.07
N LEU A 15 17.54 -3.86 -15.02
CA LEU A 15 17.63 -2.96 -13.86
C LEU A 15 16.34 -2.17 -13.61
N ILE A 16 15.64 -1.74 -14.66
CA ILE A 16 14.37 -1.02 -14.53
C ILE A 16 13.26 -1.98 -14.06
N ALA A 17 13.18 -3.17 -14.65
CA ALA A 17 12.20 -4.19 -14.24
C ALA A 17 12.39 -4.64 -12.78
N ALA A 18 13.63 -4.66 -12.28
CA ALA A 18 13.92 -4.98 -10.89
C ALA A 18 13.45 -3.87 -9.91
N GLN A 19 13.35 -2.62 -10.35
CA GLN A 19 12.94 -1.49 -9.50
C GLN A 19 11.42 -1.36 -9.35
N GLU A 20 10.63 -1.80 -10.33
CA GLU A 20 9.15 -1.77 -10.21
C GLU A 20 8.61 -2.70 -9.12
N ALA A 21 9.41 -3.67 -8.67
CA ALA A 21 9.09 -4.51 -7.52
C ALA A 21 9.40 -3.86 -6.16
N VAL A 22 10.17 -2.77 -6.14
CA VAL A 22 10.71 -2.16 -4.89
C VAL A 22 10.07 -0.81 -4.57
N VAL A 23 9.37 -0.18 -5.52
CA VAL A 23 8.53 1.00 -5.22
C VAL A 23 7.16 0.51 -4.75
N GLN A 24 7.13 -0.22 -3.62
CA GLN A 24 5.96 -0.10 -2.75
C GLN A 24 6.00 1.34 -2.27
N ILE A 25 5.18 2.17 -2.89
CA ILE A 25 4.85 3.48 -2.35
C ILE A 25 4.38 3.17 -0.93
N GLU A 26 5.21 3.44 0.08
CA GLU A 26 4.80 3.41 1.47
C GLU A 26 3.76 4.52 1.61
N GLY A 27 2.53 4.19 1.24
CA GLY A 27 1.37 5.03 1.48
C GLY A 27 1.34 5.33 2.97
N CYS A 28 1.01 6.55 3.31
CA CYS A 28 0.87 6.91 4.70
C CYS A 28 -0.24 6.06 5.32
N GLU A 29 0.08 5.30 6.35
CA GLU A 29 -0.89 4.52 7.11
C GLU A 29 -0.82 4.94 8.58
N VAL A 30 -1.97 5.30 9.13
CA VAL A 30 -2.13 5.67 10.54
C VAL A 30 -3.19 4.79 11.18
N LYS A 31 -2.94 4.34 12.41
CA LYS A 31 -3.94 3.60 13.17
C LYS A 31 -5.13 4.52 13.50
N SER A 32 -6.34 4.07 13.23
CA SER A 32 -7.56 4.80 13.59
C SER A 32 -7.64 4.97 15.11
N PRO A 33 -7.66 6.21 15.65
CA PRO A 33 -7.86 6.44 17.08
C PRO A 33 -9.28 6.18 17.56
N THR A 34 -10.26 6.14 16.64
CA THR A 34 -11.69 6.05 16.98
C THR A 34 -12.29 4.66 16.76
N PHE A 35 -11.66 3.83 15.93
CA PHE A 35 -12.12 2.47 15.67
C PHE A 35 -11.92 1.58 16.90
N ASN A 36 -13.02 1.06 17.45
CA ASN A 36 -13.03 0.15 18.60
C ASN A 36 -13.56 -1.22 18.20
N GLY A 37 -12.79 -2.28 18.44
CA GLY A 37 -13.17 -3.66 18.14
C GLY A 37 -12.03 -4.45 17.50
N HIS A 38 -12.25 -5.76 17.29
CA HIS A 38 -11.31 -6.58 16.54
C HIS A 38 -11.51 -6.37 15.03
N CYS A 39 -10.42 -6.10 14.32
CA CYS A 39 -10.41 -5.95 12.86
C CYS A 39 -9.94 -7.27 12.23
N ASN A 40 -10.76 -8.31 12.27
CA ASN A 40 -10.37 -9.69 11.91
C ASN A 40 -11.31 -10.38 10.92
N ASP A 41 -12.32 -9.68 10.41
CA ASP A 41 -13.30 -10.24 9.49
C ASP A 41 -13.67 -9.23 8.37
N PRO A 42 -14.26 -9.68 7.25
CA PRO A 42 -14.57 -8.81 6.12
C PRO A 42 -15.61 -7.72 6.42
N ILE A 43 -16.42 -7.88 7.47
CA ILE A 43 -17.40 -6.89 7.89
C ILE A 43 -16.68 -5.80 8.68
N SER A 44 -15.80 -6.17 9.62
CA SER A 44 -14.98 -5.21 10.36
C SER A 44 -14.05 -4.40 9.45
N ASP A 45 -13.52 -5.00 8.37
CA ASP A 45 -12.74 -4.29 7.33
C ASP A 45 -13.55 -3.18 6.65
N LYS A 46 -14.80 -3.47 6.26
CA LYS A 46 -15.71 -2.46 5.69
C LYS A 46 -16.07 -1.37 6.69
N ILE A 47 -16.27 -1.74 7.96
CA ILE A 47 -16.56 -0.76 9.01
C ILE A 47 -15.33 0.13 9.24
N CYS A 48 -14.12 -0.43 9.18
CA CYS A 48 -12.88 0.34 9.25
C CYS A 48 -12.78 1.35 8.10
N ASP A 49 -13.01 0.93 6.86
CA ASP A 49 -13.00 1.84 5.69
C ASP A 49 -14.01 2.99 5.85
N ILE A 50 -15.24 2.66 6.28
CA ILE A 50 -16.28 3.68 6.54
C ILE A 50 -15.84 4.62 7.67
N ASN A 51 -15.26 4.10 8.76
CA ASN A 51 -14.81 4.91 9.87
C ASN A 51 -13.68 5.87 9.46
N CYS A 52 -12.70 5.38 8.70
CA CYS A 52 -11.62 6.22 8.17
C CYS A 52 -12.16 7.32 7.25
N ARG A 53 -13.06 6.97 6.31
CA ARG A 53 -13.62 7.94 5.35
C ARG A 53 -14.51 8.99 5.98
N PHE A 54 -15.45 8.56 6.82
CA PHE A 54 -16.54 9.42 7.30
C PHE A 54 -16.34 9.88 8.74
N GLY A 55 -15.67 9.08 9.58
CA GLY A 55 -15.36 9.44 10.96
C GLY A 55 -14.10 10.30 11.06
N GLU A 56 -13.07 10.00 10.27
CA GLU A 56 -11.76 10.64 10.37
C GLU A 56 -11.40 11.52 9.17
N GLY A 57 -12.18 11.47 8.08
CA GLY A 57 -11.97 12.28 6.87
C GLY A 57 -10.76 11.85 6.04
N LEU A 58 -10.33 10.59 6.17
CA LEU A 58 -9.20 9.99 5.47
C LEU A 58 -9.63 9.29 4.18
N ILE A 59 -8.67 8.85 3.36
CA ILE A 59 -8.93 8.38 1.99
C ILE A 59 -9.71 7.06 1.99
N ASN A 60 -9.23 6.10 2.78
CA ASN A 60 -9.80 4.77 2.97
C ASN A 60 -9.21 4.14 4.25
N GLY A 61 -9.65 2.93 4.56
CA GLY A 61 -9.07 2.13 5.64
C GLY A 61 -9.16 0.64 5.39
N SER A 62 -8.31 -0.13 6.06
CA SER A 62 -8.35 -1.59 6.03
C SER A 62 -7.84 -2.19 7.34
N CYS A 63 -8.25 -3.43 7.61
CA CYS A 63 -7.74 -4.21 8.72
C CYS A 63 -6.31 -4.71 8.44
N LYS A 64 -5.36 -4.32 9.28
CA LYS A 64 -4.00 -4.91 9.32
C LYS A 64 -3.65 -5.30 10.74
N ASN A 65 -3.13 -6.52 10.93
CA ASN A 65 -2.70 -7.03 12.24
C ASN A 65 -3.78 -6.92 13.34
N GLN A 66 -5.06 -7.11 13.00
CA GLN A 66 -6.22 -6.94 13.91
C GLN A 66 -6.54 -5.49 14.30
N GLU A 67 -5.85 -4.52 13.71
CA GLU A 67 -6.08 -3.09 13.92
C GLU A 67 -6.64 -2.44 12.65
N CYS A 68 -7.43 -1.38 12.81
CA CYS A 68 -7.91 -0.57 11.70
C CYS A 68 -6.84 0.47 11.33
N MET A 69 -6.31 0.37 10.12
CA MET A 69 -5.33 1.29 9.56
C MET A 69 -5.99 2.14 8.49
N CYS A 70 -5.94 3.47 8.66
CA CYS A 70 -6.44 4.43 7.70
C CYS A 70 -5.32 4.97 6.82
N VAL A 71 -5.61 5.21 5.55
CA VAL A 71 -4.67 5.82 4.61
C VAL A 71 -4.76 7.34 4.66
N CYS A 72 -3.62 7.98 4.89
CA CYS A 72 -3.43 9.41 4.67
C CYS A 72 -2.74 9.65 3.31
#